data_AF-A0A212CL07-F1
#
_entry.id   AF-A0A212CL07-F1
#
_cell.length_a   1.000
_cell.length_b   1.000
_cell.length_c   1.000
_cell.angle_alpha   90.00
_cell.angle_beta   90.00
_cell.angle_gamma   90.00
#
_symmetry.space_group_name_H-M   'P 1'
#
loop_
_entity.id
_entity.type
_entity.pdbx_description
1 polymer ?
#
loop_
_entity_poly.entity_id
_entity_poly.type
_entity_poly.pdbx_seq_one_letter_code
_entity_poly.pdbx_strand_id
1 'polypeptide(L)'
;PRSPAPSPTDAISAANPRVIDDSRARKLSTDLKRCTYYETCATYGLNVERVFQDVAQKVVALRKKQQLAIGPCKSLPNSPSHSAVSAASIPAVHVNQ
;
A
#
# COMPACT_ATOMS: atom_id res chain seq x y z
N PRO A 1 1.81 13.26 37.13
CA PRO A 1 1.71 14.02 35.86
C PRO A 1 3.06 14.06 35.15
N ARG A 2 3.23 13.24 34.11
CA ARG A 2 4.46 13.24 33.29
C ARG A 2 4.36 14.47 32.37
N SER A 3 5.24 15.45 32.57
CA SER A 3 5.36 16.62 31.71
C SER A 3 5.51 16.15 30.26
N PRO A 4 4.86 16.79 29.27
CA PRO A 4 5.14 16.47 27.88
C PRO A 4 6.62 16.73 27.63
N ALA A 5 7.36 15.69 27.24
CA ALA A 5 8.72 15.85 26.78
C ALA A 5 8.70 16.83 25.60
N PRO A 6 9.64 17.78 25.51
CA PRO A 6 9.72 18.64 24.34
C PRO A 6 9.83 17.76 23.10
N SER A 7 8.89 17.90 22.18
CA SER A 7 8.99 17.22 20.89
C SER A 7 10.29 17.66 20.24
N PRO A 8 11.08 16.73 19.66
CA PRO A 8 12.32 17.11 18.99
C PRO A 8 11.99 18.16 17.93
N THR A 9 12.60 19.34 18.06
CA THR A 9 12.53 20.35 17.02
C THR A 9 13.35 19.82 15.85
N ASP A 10 12.67 19.26 14.85
CA ASP A 10 13.23 18.91 13.54
C ASP A 10 13.53 20.19 12.73
N ALA A 11 14.05 21.20 13.43
CA ALA A 11 14.29 22.54 12.94
C ALA A 11 15.76 22.60 12.49
N ILE A 12 15.94 22.90 11.22
CA ILE A 12 17.26 23.20 10.66
C ILE A 12 17.83 24.38 11.44
N SER A 13 19.00 24.17 12.05
CA SER A 13 19.67 25.14 12.91
C SER A 13 21.18 25.07 12.70
N ALA A 14 21.93 26.02 13.26
CA ALA A 14 23.39 25.97 13.18
C ALA A 14 23.99 24.70 13.83
N ALA A 15 23.32 24.16 14.86
CA ALA A 15 23.74 22.93 15.53
C ALA A 15 23.30 21.65 14.78
N ASN A 16 22.22 21.73 13.99
CA ASN A 16 21.72 20.64 13.16
C ASN A 16 21.52 21.17 11.72
N PRO A 17 22.61 21.40 10.98
CA PRO A 17 22.53 21.96 9.64
C PRO A 17 21.94 20.95 8.67
N ARG A 18 21.25 21.46 7.66
CA ARG A 18 20.77 20.62 6.56
C ARG A 18 21.96 19.98 5.84
N VAL A 19 22.01 18.64 5.85
CA VAL A 19 23.09 17.87 5.20
C VAL A 19 22.74 17.41 3.77
N ILE A 20 21.48 17.53 3.37
CA ILE A 20 21.01 17.20 2.02
C ILE A 20 20.54 18.48 1.35
N ASP A 21 21.23 18.86 0.27
CA ASP A 21 20.84 19.98 -0.58
C ASP A 21 19.62 19.63 -1.47
N ASP A 22 18.79 20.62 -1.74
CA ASP A 22 17.59 20.50 -2.57
C ASP A 22 17.93 19.98 -3.99
N SER A 23 19.04 20.43 -4.57
CA SER A 23 19.49 19.96 -5.89
C SER A 23 19.76 18.45 -5.90
N ARG A 24 20.39 17.94 -4.84
CA ARG A 24 20.67 16.49 -4.70
C ARG A 24 19.37 15.70 -4.60
N ALA A 25 18.41 16.18 -3.82
CA ALA A 25 17.12 15.52 -3.64
C ALA A 25 16.27 15.52 -4.92
N ARG A 26 16.27 16.64 -5.67
CA ARG A 26 15.59 16.74 -6.97
C ARG A 26 16.22 15.82 -8.00
N LYS A 27 17.55 15.77 -8.10
CA LYS A 27 18.25 14.85 -9.00
C LYS A 27 17.85 13.40 -8.76
N LEU A 28 17.86 12.95 -7.50
CA LEU A 28 17.43 11.59 -7.14
C LEU A 28 15.96 11.33 -7.55
N SER A 29 15.08 12.31 -7.37
CA SER A 29 13.66 12.18 -7.73
C SER A 29 13.45 12.03 -9.23
N THR A 30 14.26 12.73 -10.04
CA THR A 30 14.32 12.54 -11.49
C THR A 30 14.82 11.14 -11.85
N ASP A 31 15.91 10.68 -11.23
CA ASP A 31 16.53 9.37 -11.48
C ASP A 31 15.57 8.20 -11.18
N LEU A 32 14.75 8.33 -10.12
CA LEU A 32 13.76 7.32 -9.71
C LEU A 32 12.55 7.20 -10.66
N LYS A 33 12.41 8.09 -11.65
CA LYS A 33 11.35 8.14 -12.68
C LYS A 33 9.92 8.15 -12.10
N ARG A 34 9.18 9.22 -12.39
CA ARG A 34 7.80 9.46 -11.93
C ARG A 34 7.67 9.71 -10.41
N CYS A 35 8.75 10.05 -9.71
CA CYS A 35 8.69 10.45 -8.30
C CYS A 35 8.71 11.97 -8.16
N THR A 36 7.77 12.51 -7.37
CA THR A 36 7.71 13.93 -7.03
C THR A 36 8.37 14.13 -5.68
N TYR A 37 9.22 15.16 -5.58
CA TYR A 37 9.90 15.52 -4.34
C TYR A 37 9.08 16.54 -3.53
N TYR A 38 8.89 16.26 -2.24
CA TYR A 38 8.28 17.18 -1.29
C TYR A 38 9.12 17.25 -0.02
N GLU A 39 9.40 18.46 0.43
CA GLU A 39 9.89 18.70 1.79
C GLU A 39 8.71 18.75 2.74
N THR A 40 8.82 18.10 3.89
CA THR A 40 7.71 18.00 4.83
C THR A 40 8.19 18.40 6.21
N CYS A 41 7.35 19.09 6.97
CA CYS A 41 7.58 19.32 8.39
C CYS A 41 6.34 18.86 9.16
N ALA A 42 6.48 17.77 9.90
CA ALA A 42 5.38 17.21 10.70
C ALA A 42 4.97 18.14 11.85
N THR A 43 5.91 18.92 12.38
CA THR A 43 5.67 19.87 13.48
C THR A 43 4.64 20.95 13.12
N TYR A 44 4.68 21.43 11.88
CA TYR A 44 3.83 22.54 11.42
C TYR A 44 2.87 22.14 10.29
N GLY A 45 2.86 20.86 9.90
CA GLY A 45 1.98 20.35 8.84
C GLY A 45 2.39 20.76 7.41
N LEU A 46 3.63 21.22 7.18
CA LEU A 46 4.11 21.59 5.85
C LEU A 46 4.04 20.37 4.91
N ASN A 47 3.29 20.48 3.81
CA ASN A 47 3.13 19.48 2.75
C ASN A 47 2.59 18.10 3.15
N VAL A 48 2.23 17.88 4.42
CA VAL A 48 1.76 16.56 4.91
C VAL A 48 0.55 16.07 4.11
N GLU A 49 -0.53 16.85 4.08
CA GLU A 49 -1.76 16.48 3.37
C GLU A 49 -1.52 16.25 1.87
N ARG A 50 -0.71 17.12 1.26
CA ARG A 50 -0.37 17.05 -0.17
C ARG A 50 0.31 15.73 -0.53
N VAL A 51 1.26 15.28 0.28
CA VAL A 51 1.96 14.00 0.06
C VAL A 51 0.98 12.83 0.09
N PHE A 52 0.08 12.78 1.08
CA PHE A 52 -0.92 11.70 1.16
C PHE A 52 -1.88 11.72 -0.02
N GLN A 53 -2.37 12.91 -0.39
CA GLN A 53 -3.33 13.07 -1.47
C GLN A 53 -2.73 12.65 -2.83
N ASP A 54 -1.50 13.06 -3.12
CA ASP A 54 -0.82 12.74 -4.38
C ASP A 54 -0.51 11.25 -4.50
N VAL A 55 -0.02 10.63 -3.42
CA VAL A 55 0.29 9.20 -3.41
C VAL A 55 -0.98 8.37 -3.59
N ALA A 56 -2.06 8.72 -2.89
CA ALA A 56 -3.34 8.04 -3.03
C ALA A 56 -3.87 8.11 -4.47
N GLN A 57 -3.89 9.30 -5.07
CA GLN A 57 -4.32 9.50 -6.45
C GLN A 57 -3.45 8.70 -7.43
N LYS A 58 -2.13 8.73 -7.25
CA LYS A 58 -1.18 8.00 -8.11
C LYS A 58 -1.38 6.50 -8.04
N VAL A 59 -1.63 5.93 -6.86
CA VAL A 59 -1.93 4.50 -6.70
C VAL A 59 -3.23 4.13 -7.42
N VAL A 60 -4.29 4.93 -7.26
CA VAL A 60 -5.56 4.69 -7.95
C VAL A 60 -5.39 4.75 -9.46
N ALA A 61 -4.67 5.75 -9.99
CA ALA A 61 -4.41 5.87 -11.42
C ALA A 61 -3.59 4.70 -11.97
N LEU A 62 -2.57 4.23 -11.23
CA LEU A 62 -1.77 3.07 -11.61
C LEU A 62 -2.62 1.79 -11.66
N ARG A 63 -3.49 1.57 -10.67
CA ARG A 63 -4.41 0.41 -10.65
C ARG A 63 -5.41 0.45 -11.80
N LYS A 64 -5.99 1.62 -12.10
CA LYS A 64 -6.88 1.80 -13.26
C LYS A 64 -6.16 1.50 -14.58
N LYS A 65 -4.92 1.97 -14.74
CA LYS A 65 -4.11 1.67 -15.93
C LYS A 65 -3.77 0.19 -16.05
N GLN A 66 -3.49 -0.50 -14.94
CA GLN A 66 -3.22 -1.95 -14.93
C GLN A 66 -4.49 -2.77 -15.24
N GLN A 67 -5.66 -2.39 -14.72
CA GLN A 67 -6.92 -3.05 -15.07
C GLN A 67 -7.25 -2.97 -16.56
N LEU A 68 -6.95 -1.85 -17.22
CA LEU A 68 -7.12 -1.72 -18.67
C LEU A 68 -6.11 -2.52 -19.48
N ALA A 69 -4.96 -2.88 -18.89
CA ALA A 69 -3.93 -3.71 -19.53
C ALA A 69 -4.21 -5.22 -19.37
N ILE A 70 -5.07 -5.60 -18.42
CA ILE A 70 -5.60 -6.96 -18.29
C ILE A 70 -6.88 -7.00 -19.12
N GLY A 71 -6.78 -7.41 -20.38
CA GLY A 71 -7.95 -7.64 -21.23
C GLY A 71 -8.98 -8.53 -20.53
N PRO A 72 -10.27 -8.49 -20.92
CA PRO A 72 -11.35 -9.17 -20.21
C PRO A 72 -11.04 -10.66 -20.09
N CYS A 73 -10.58 -11.09 -18.91
CA CYS A 73 -10.46 -12.49 -18.57
C CYS A 73 -11.89 -13.03 -18.53
N LYS A 74 -12.24 -13.83 -19.53
CA LYS A 74 -13.51 -14.55 -19.64
C LYS A 74 -13.68 -15.67 -18.58
N SER A 75 -13.09 -15.53 -17.39
CA SER A 75 -13.25 -16.54 -16.34
C SER A 75 -14.55 -16.32 -15.57
N LEU A 76 -15.57 -17.11 -15.92
CA LEU A 76 -16.77 -17.40 -15.11
C LEU A 76 -16.86 -18.93 -14.96
N PRO A 77 -17.57 -19.46 -13.95
CA PRO A 77 -17.32 -19.42 -12.51
C PRO A 77 -16.95 -20.83 -12.00
N ASN A 78 -16.35 -20.97 -10.82
CA ASN A 78 -16.38 -22.26 -10.11
C ASN A 78 -16.83 -22.04 -8.66
N SER A 79 -18.11 -21.72 -8.48
CA SER A 79 -18.79 -22.03 -7.23
C SER A 79 -18.88 -23.55 -7.12
N PRO A 80 -18.39 -24.20 -6.05
CA PRO A 80 -18.74 -25.58 -5.77
C PRO A 80 -20.23 -25.60 -5.43
N SER A 81 -21.04 -26.19 -6.31
CA SER A 81 -22.45 -26.46 -6.03
C SER A 81 -22.52 -27.71 -5.14
N HIS A 82 -22.69 -27.55 -3.83
CA HIS A 82 -23.02 -28.66 -2.92
C HIS A 82 -24.55 -28.85 -2.95
N SER A 83 -25.05 -29.62 -3.91
CA SER A 83 -26.39 -30.19 -3.80
C SER A 83 -26.39 -31.16 -2.62
N ALA A 84 -27.16 -30.82 -1.60
CA ALA A 84 -27.36 -31.66 -0.45
C ALA A 84 -28.10 -32.96 -0.82
N VAL A 85 -27.70 -34.03 -0.12
CA VAL A 85 -28.46 -35.25 0.20
C VAL A 85 -28.54 -36.35 -0.87
N SER A 86 -27.94 -37.50 -0.53
CA SER A 86 -28.62 -38.79 -0.63
C SER A 86 -28.14 -39.68 0.51
N ALA A 87 -29.00 -39.84 1.52
CA ALA A 87 -28.88 -40.89 2.51
C ALA A 87 -29.13 -42.24 1.82
N ALA A 88 -28.14 -43.15 1.87
CA ALA A 88 -28.35 -44.56 1.55
C ALA A 88 -27.32 -45.41 2.34
N SER A 89 -27.78 -45.91 3.48
CA SER A 89 -27.52 -47.22 4.09
C SER A 89 -26.21 -47.98 3.81
N ILE A 90 -25.45 -48.23 4.89
CA ILE A 90 -24.58 -49.42 5.11
C ILE A 90 -25.46 -50.69 5.03
N PRO A 91 -25.06 -51.82 4.37
CA PRO A 91 -24.01 -52.77 4.77
C PRO A 91 -23.24 -53.40 3.56
N ALA A 92 -22.26 -54.30 3.62
CA ALA A 92 -21.77 -55.24 4.62
C ALA A 92 -20.26 -55.50 4.36
N VAL A 93 -19.50 -55.76 5.42
CA VAL A 93 -18.14 -56.30 5.35
C VAL A 93 -18.21 -57.80 5.05
N HIS A 94 -17.60 -58.22 3.95
CA HIS A 94 -17.26 -59.63 3.71
C HIS A 94 -15.74 -59.75 3.91
N VAL A 95 -15.33 -60.28 5.06
CA VAL A 95 -13.96 -60.77 5.28
C VAL A 95 -14.02 -62.28 5.42
N ASN A 96 -13.15 -62.91 4.65
CA ASN A 96 -13.05 -64.34 4.42
C ASN A 96 -12.03 -64.96 5.40
N GLN A 97 -12.35 -66.17 5.86
CA GLN A 97 -11.65 -67.06 6.82
C GLN A 97 -11.91 -66.84 8.31
#